data_AF-B1YCQ5-F1
#
_entry.id   AF-B1YCQ5-F1
#
_cell.length_a   1.000
_cell.length_b   1.000
_cell.length_c   1.000
_cell.angle_alpha   90.00
_cell.angle_beta   90.00
_cell.angle_gamma   90.00
#
_symmetry.space_group_name_H-M   'P 1'
#
loop_
_entity.id
_entity.type
_entity.pdbx_description
1 polymer ?
#
loop_
_entity_poly.entity_id
_entity_poly.type
_entity_poly.pdbx_seq_one_letter_code
_entity_poly.pdbx_strand_id
1 'polypeptide(L)' 'MAEEILNREYEVEYGGKRYWLRPSKAWVLQPPGKPGVVIALFKLPDGRTVRKAIMRLPP' A
#
# COMPACT_ATOMS: atom_id res chain seq x y z
N MET A 1 13.62 0.58 4.13
CA MET A 1 12.15 0.69 4.30
C MET A 1 11.41 1.13 3.04
N ALA A 2 11.56 2.37 2.54
CA ALA A 2 10.77 2.82 1.38
C ALA A 2 11.03 1.98 0.12
N GLU A 3 12.29 1.72 -0.23
CA GLU A 3 12.64 0.90 -1.40
C GLU A 3 12.20 -0.56 -1.25
N GLU A 4 12.33 -1.16 -0.06
CA GLU A 4 11.85 -2.53 0.20
C GLU A 4 10.34 -2.65 0.00
N ILE A 5 9.58 -1.64 0.44
CA ILE A 5 8.14 -1.60 0.24
C ILE A 5 7.80 -1.57 -1.25
N LEU A 6 8.50 -0.75 -2.04
CA LEU A 6 8.23 -0.59 -3.47
C LEU A 6 8.65 -1.83 -4.29
N ASN A 7 9.64 -2.58 -3.83
CA ASN A 7 10.12 -3.79 -4.52
C ASN A 7 9.33 -5.05 -4.18
N ARG A 8 8.46 -5.02 -3.15
CA ARG A 8 7.63 -6.15 -2.73
C ARG A 8 6.29 -6.16 -3.44
N GLU A 9 5.81 -7.35 -3.78
CA GLU A 9 4.43 -7.55 -4.24
C GLU A 9 3.47 -7.76 -3.08
N TYR A 10 2.27 -7.21 -3.24
CA TYR A 10 1.18 -7.32 -2.28
C TYR A 10 -0.06 -7.83 -2.98
N GLU A 11 -0.83 -8.65 -2.26
CA GLU A 11 -2.17 -9.00 -2.69
C GLU A 11 -3.07 -7.75 -2.59
N VAL A 12 -3.70 -7.39 -3.70
CA VAL A 12 -4.64 -6.27 -3.83
C VAL A 12 -5.95 -6.83 -4.35
N GLU A 13 -7.02 -6.70 -3.57
CA GLU A 13 -8.36 -7.10 -3.99
C GLU A 13 -9.11 -5.87 -4.51
N TYR A 14 -9.64 -5.96 -5.73
CA TYR A 14 -10.44 -4.90 -6.35
C TYR A 14 -11.50 -5.51 -7.27
N GLY A 15 -12.75 -5.09 -7.11
CA GLY A 15 -13.87 -5.58 -7.94
C GLY A 15 -14.06 -7.10 -7.87
N GLY A 16 -13.81 -7.72 -6.71
CA GLY A 16 -13.90 -9.17 -6.51
C GLY A 16 -12.76 -9.99 -7.13
N LYS A 17 -11.72 -9.34 -7.68
CA LYS A 17 -10.52 -9.99 -8.22
C LYS A 17 -9.32 -9.69 -7.33
N ARG A 18 -8.40 -10.66 -7.24
CA ARG A 18 -7.13 -10.53 -6.52
C ARG A 18 -5.99 -10.36 -7.51
N TYR A 19 -5.08 -9.45 -7.18
CA TYR A 19 -3.90 -9.12 -7.97
C TYR A 19 -2.66 -9.14 -7.09
N TRP A 20 -1.53 -9.60 -7.61
CA TRP A 20 -0.22 -9.39 -7.00
C TRP A 20 0.43 -8.22 -7.71
N LEU A 21 0.63 -7.13 -6.97
CA LEU A 21 1.09 -5.87 -7.55
C LEU A 21 2.19 -5.25 -6.68
N ARG A 22 3.16 -4.64 -7.35
CA ARG A 22 4.11 -3.72 -6.69
C ARG A 22 3.49 -2.34 -6.53
N PRO A 23 3.72 -1.64 -5.41
CA PRO A 23 3.27 -0.27 -5.27
C PRO A 23 4.03 0.66 -6.23
N SER A 24 3.31 1.63 -6.77
CA SER A 24 3.87 2.77 -7.50
C SER A 24 4.36 3.88 -6.56
N LYS A 25 3.78 3.99 -5.36
CA LYS A 25 4.19 4.93 -4.31
C LYS A 25 3.78 4.36 -2.95
N ALA A 26 4.52 4.71 -1.90
CA ALA A 26 4.15 4.42 -0.52
C ALA A 26 4.47 5.60 0.39
N TRP A 27 3.68 5.81 1.43
CA TRP A 27 3.88 6.85 2.43
C TRP A 27 3.31 6.45 3.79
N VAL A 28 3.77 7.13 4.83
CA VAL A 28 3.28 6.95 6.20
C VAL A 28 2.18 7.96 6.50
N LEU A 29 1.11 7.49 7.12
CA LEU A 29 0.08 8.31 7.77
C LEU A 29 0.14 8.01 9.27
N GLN A 30 0.74 8.91 10.04
CA GLN A 30 0.89 8.77 11.49
C GLN A 30 0.57 10.09 12.19
N PRO A 31 -0.64 10.24 12.77
CA PRO A 31 -0.96 11.38 13.61
C PRO A 31 -0.09 11.39 14.88
N PRO A 32 0.26 12.57 15.44
CA PRO A 32 1.05 12.65 16.67
C PRO A 32 0.44 11.84 17.82
N GLY A 33 1.24 10.98 18.44
CA GLY A 33 0.84 10.15 19.58
C GLY A 33 -0.14 9.02 19.26
N LYS A 34 -0.36 8.70 17.97
CA LYS A 34 -1.22 7.59 17.54
C LYS A 34 -0.45 6.63 16.62
N PRO A 35 -0.81 5.32 16.64
CA PRO A 35 -0.27 4.36 15.68
C PRO A 35 -0.39 4.84 14.24
N GLY A 36 0.69 4.67 13.48
CA GLY A 36 0.72 4.99 12.06
C GLY A 36 0.25 3.83 11.17
N VAL A 37 0.03 4.15 9.89
CA VAL A 37 -0.14 3.14 8.84
C VAL A 37 0.71 3.50 7.64
N VAL A 38 1.29 2.49 7.01
CA VAL A 38 1.91 2.63 5.69
C VAL A 38 0.83 2.40 4.65
N ILE A 39 0.53 3.43 3.86
CA ILE A 39 -0.36 3.33 2.71
C ILE A 39 0.48 3.19 1.45
N ALA A 40 0.07 2.27 0.58
CA ALA A 40 0.67 2.00 -0.72
C ALA A 40 -0.36 2.23 -1.83
N LEU A 41 0.09 2.85 -2.93
CA LEU A 41 -0.70 3.10 -4.14
C LEU A 41 -0.34 2.07 -5.21
N PHE A 42 -1.33 1.34 -5.70
CA PHE A 42 -1.18 0.30 -6.71
C PHE A 42 -1.87 0.72 -8.00
N LYS A 43 -1.26 0.38 -9.15
CA LYS A 43 -1.86 0.56 -10.47
C LYS A 43 -2.44 -0.78 -10.91
N LEU A 44 -3.74 -0.80 -11.19
CA LEU A 44 -4.44 -1.99 -11.65
C LEU A 44 -4.23 -2.20 -13.17
N PRO A 45 -4.45 -3.42 -13.69
CA PRO A 45 -4.31 -3.70 -15.12
C PRO A 45 -5.24 -2.87 -16.03
N ASP A 46 -6.37 -2.41 -15.51
CA ASP A 46 -7.31 -1.53 -16.21
C ASP A 46 -6.90 -0.04 -16.22
N GLY A 47 -5.72 0.27 -15.66
CA GLY A 47 -5.17 1.62 -15.58
C GLY A 47 -5.63 2.44 -14.38
N ARG A 48 -6.62 1.96 -13.60
CA ARG A 48 -7.06 2.64 -12.37
C ARG A 48 -6.01 2.50 -11.28
N THR A 49 -6.14 3.31 -10.22
CA THR A 49 -5.28 3.21 -9.04
C THR A 49 -6.08 2.98 -7.78
N VAL A 50 -5.50 2.24 -6.84
CA VAL A 50 -6.11 1.91 -5.55
C VAL A 50 -5.09 2.08 -4.44
N ARG A 51 -5.55 2.48 -3.26
CA ARG A 51 -4.72 2.63 -2.06
C ARG A 51 -5.05 1.50 -1.08
N LYS A 52 -4.02 0.89 -0.49
CA LYS A 52 -4.17 -0.15 0.54
C LYS A 52 -3.18 0.10 1.67
N ALA A 53 -3.64 -0.11 2.91
CA ALA A 53 -2.75 -0.17 4.06
C ALA A 53 -1.99 -1.49 4.05
N ILE A 54 -0.66 -1.43 4.09
CA ILE A 54 0.22 -2.61 3.97
C ILE A 54 0.96 -2.95 5.26
N MET A 55 0.98 -2.01 6.22
CA MET A 55 1.66 -2.16 7.50
C MET A 55 1.06 -1.20 8.52
N ARG A 56 0.98 -1.64 9.78
CA ARG A 56 0.72 -0.76 10.93
C ARG A 56 2.04 -0.43 11.61
N LEU A 57 2.18 0.80 12.06
CA LEU A 57 3.32 1.28 12.83
C LEU A 57 2.89 1.48 14.28
N PRO A 58 3.79 1.26 15.25
CA PRO A 58 3.52 1.63 16.64
C PRO A 58 3.30 3.14 16.78
N PRO A 59 2.70 3.59 17.91
CA PRO A 59 2.56 5.01 18.23
C PRO A 59 3.87 5.79 18.17
#